data_AF-A0A7W5M4G0-F1
#
_entry.id   AF-A0A7W5M4G0-F1
#
_cell.length_a   1.000
_cell.length_b   1.000
_cell.length_c   1.000
_cell.angle_alpha   90.00
_cell.angle_beta   90.00
_cell.angle_gamma   90.00
#
_symmetry.space_group_name_H-M   'P 1'
#
loop_
_entity.id
_entity.type
_entity.pdbx_description
1 polymer ?
#
loop_
_entity_poly.entity_id
_entity_poly.type
_entity_poly.pdbx_seq_one_letter_code
_entity_poly.pdbx_strand_id
1 'polypeptide(L)'
;MTETHKKGWLRAHGHTGSRVTFLELFFDLVFVFSISQLSHALFAHYTLLGAAEAALMMFAVWWVWIFTAWVTNWLDPERMPVRTMLIVLMLLGLVLSASIPEAFGEKGPLFASAYVLMQVGRSAFTTYAMRAAGRSATINFVRITTYLAVAGVFWISGGLLEHEARLICWVIALLIEYCGPALAFAVPGLGKSRTEEWDVSGAHMAERCALFVIICLGEAILVSGRTFSEMEFSTMTGAVFLIGFIGTVAMWWLYFRFGHGRAAHRIEHADTPGSLARQAFTYAHIPILAGIIVHAVAVEFMFEHPHETGNLAIAASVLGGSGLFLIGNLWFKGATSGRLPLSHLAGIVILLLSAFLAPFMQVYAMGILAALVLIVVAAWEYKSLTRGPAAATLH
;
A
#
# COMPACT_ATOMS: atom_id res chain seq x y z
N MET A 1 -39.21 -27.35 2.92
CA MET A 1 -38.80 -26.74 1.64
C MET A 1 -37.40 -26.19 1.84
N THR A 2 -36.42 -26.95 1.37
CA THR A 2 -34.98 -26.67 1.45
C THR A 2 -34.66 -25.58 0.45
N GLU A 3 -34.38 -24.36 0.94
CA GLU A 3 -33.85 -23.30 0.09
C GLU A 3 -32.48 -23.75 -0.45
N THR A 4 -32.43 -23.90 -1.76
CA THR A 4 -31.23 -24.17 -2.52
C THR A 4 -30.30 -22.96 -2.38
N HIS A 5 -29.30 -23.06 -1.50
CA HIS A 5 -28.13 -22.17 -1.51
C HIS A 5 -27.61 -22.08 -2.94
N LYS A 6 -27.94 -20.99 -3.64
CA LYS A 6 -27.44 -20.74 -4.99
C LYS A 6 -25.91 -20.77 -4.95
N LYS A 7 -25.35 -21.62 -5.82
CA LYS A 7 -23.92 -21.81 -6.13
C LYS A 7 -23.28 -20.50 -6.61
N GLY A 8 -23.10 -19.52 -5.73
CA GLY A 8 -22.37 -18.28 -6.02
C GLY A 8 -20.93 -18.38 -5.52
N TRP A 9 -20.00 -17.74 -6.23
CA TRP A 9 -18.63 -17.49 -5.73
C TRP A 9 -18.55 -16.19 -4.93
N LEU A 10 -19.69 -15.54 -4.69
CA LEU A 10 -19.81 -14.25 -4.04
C LEU A 10 -19.80 -14.40 -2.52
N ARG A 11 -19.19 -13.44 -1.84
CA ARG A 11 -19.13 -13.35 -0.39
C ARG A 11 -20.46 -12.85 0.17
N ALA A 12 -20.97 -13.51 1.22
CA ALA A 12 -22.18 -13.07 1.91
C ALA A 12 -21.90 -11.78 2.71
N HIS A 13 -22.80 -10.80 2.65
CA HIS A 13 -22.65 -9.54 3.38
C HIS A 13 -23.25 -9.70 4.79
N GLY A 14 -22.46 -9.49 5.84
CA GLY A 14 -22.85 -9.61 7.26
C GLY A 14 -21.66 -9.85 8.21
N HIS A 15 -21.86 -9.71 9.54
CA HIS A 15 -20.79 -9.71 10.57
C HIS A 15 -19.86 -10.95 10.59
N THR A 16 -20.30 -12.09 10.06
CA THR A 16 -19.50 -13.33 9.97
C THR A 16 -18.87 -13.54 8.60
N GLY A 17 -19.41 -12.92 7.54
CA GLY A 17 -18.91 -13.02 6.16
C GLY A 17 -17.83 -11.98 5.81
N SER A 18 -17.55 -11.03 6.71
CA SER A 18 -16.61 -9.92 6.50
C SER A 18 -15.20 -10.15 7.05
N ARG A 19 -14.92 -11.28 7.71
CA ARG A 19 -13.59 -11.52 8.29
C ARG A 19 -12.56 -11.89 7.23
N VAL A 20 -11.33 -11.44 7.42
CA VAL A 20 -10.19 -11.83 6.59
C VAL A 20 -9.85 -13.30 6.80
N THR A 21 -9.69 -14.04 5.71
CA THR A 21 -9.31 -15.45 5.72
C THR A 21 -7.79 -15.62 5.85
N PHE A 22 -7.33 -16.78 6.35
CA PHE A 22 -5.90 -17.11 6.37
C PHE A 22 -5.26 -17.12 4.98
N LEU A 23 -6.02 -17.46 3.94
CA LEU A 23 -5.52 -17.44 2.57
C LEU A 23 -5.25 -16.02 2.08
N GLU A 24 -6.12 -15.07 2.42
CA GLU A 24 -5.92 -13.65 2.12
C GLU A 24 -4.66 -13.13 2.84
N LEU A 25 -4.46 -13.50 4.10
CA LEU A 25 -3.22 -13.21 4.83
C LEU A 25 -1.98 -13.86 4.19
N PHE A 26 -2.10 -15.11 3.75
CA PHE A 26 -1.01 -15.82 3.09
C PHE A 26 -0.63 -15.18 1.75
N PHE A 27 -1.62 -14.68 1.01
CA PHE A 27 -1.41 -13.89 -0.20
C PHE A 27 -0.62 -12.61 0.06
N ASP A 28 -0.87 -11.93 1.19
CA ASP A 28 -0.15 -10.69 1.56
C ASP A 28 1.35 -10.91 1.75
N LEU A 29 1.78 -12.09 2.17
CA LEU A 29 3.19 -12.43 2.33
C LEU A 29 3.98 -12.40 1.01
N VAL A 30 3.31 -12.56 -0.13
CA VAL A 30 3.97 -12.42 -1.44
C VAL A 30 4.31 -10.96 -1.73
N PHE A 31 3.45 -10.05 -1.28
CA PHE A 31 3.61 -8.62 -1.52
C PHE A 31 4.58 -8.00 -0.53
N VAL A 32 4.69 -8.52 0.70
CA VAL A 32 5.76 -8.06 1.61
C VAL A 32 7.14 -8.38 1.04
N PHE A 33 7.29 -9.51 0.35
CA PHE A 33 8.51 -9.76 -0.40
C PHE A 33 8.74 -8.71 -1.49
N SER A 34 7.71 -8.26 -2.22
CA SER A 34 7.85 -7.12 -3.16
C SER A 34 8.34 -5.85 -2.46
N ILE A 35 7.80 -5.54 -1.27
CA ILE A 35 8.20 -4.37 -0.47
C ILE A 35 9.68 -4.47 -0.07
N SER A 36 10.12 -5.65 0.36
CA SER A 36 11.54 -5.92 0.65
C SER A 36 12.42 -5.63 -0.57
N GLN A 37 12.06 -6.19 -1.74
CA GLN A 37 12.82 -5.99 -2.98
C GLN A 37 12.86 -4.52 -3.41
N LEU A 38 11.78 -3.76 -3.18
CA LEU A 38 11.72 -2.33 -3.47
C LEU A 38 12.64 -1.52 -2.56
N SER A 39 12.68 -1.83 -1.26
CA SER A 39 13.59 -1.18 -0.32
C SER A 39 15.05 -1.43 -0.73
N HIS A 40 15.42 -2.68 -1.00
CA HIS A 40 16.78 -3.04 -1.46
C HIS A 40 17.16 -2.34 -2.77
N ALA A 41 16.26 -2.32 -3.75
CA ALA A 41 16.50 -1.66 -5.03
C ALA A 41 16.66 -0.14 -4.88
N LEU A 42 15.85 0.50 -4.03
CA LEU A 42 15.94 1.93 -3.76
C LEU A 42 17.23 2.31 -3.00
N PHE A 43 17.68 1.43 -2.09
CA PHE A 43 18.94 1.58 -1.39
C PHE A 43 20.13 1.48 -2.37
N ALA A 44 20.16 0.45 -3.22
CA ALA A 44 21.23 0.21 -4.18
C ALA A 44 21.36 1.30 -5.27
N HIS A 45 20.25 1.91 -5.67
CA HIS A 45 20.21 2.94 -6.72
C HIS A 45 19.76 4.30 -6.18
N TYR A 46 20.58 4.87 -5.30
CA TYR A 46 20.29 6.13 -4.62
C TYR A 46 20.44 7.37 -5.50
N THR A 47 19.57 7.49 -6.51
CA THR A 47 19.53 8.59 -7.48
C THR A 47 18.08 9.02 -7.72
N LEU A 48 17.88 10.19 -8.35
CA LEU A 48 16.53 10.65 -8.71
C LEU A 48 15.82 9.68 -9.65
N LEU A 49 16.55 9.07 -10.59
CA LEU A 49 16.02 8.07 -11.51
C LEU A 49 15.64 6.79 -10.75
N GLY A 50 16.53 6.27 -9.90
CA GLY A 50 16.25 5.08 -9.08
C GLY A 50 15.04 5.29 -8.15
N ALA A 51 14.88 6.49 -7.59
CA ALA A 51 13.69 6.85 -6.82
C ALA A 51 12.40 6.86 -7.67
N ALA A 52 12.47 7.36 -8.91
CA ALA A 52 11.34 7.33 -9.84
C ALA A 52 10.98 5.90 -10.28
N GLU A 53 11.97 5.07 -10.56
CA GLU A 53 11.83 3.65 -10.90
C GLU A 53 11.21 2.85 -9.75
N ALA A 54 11.75 3.03 -8.52
CA ALA A 54 11.20 2.42 -7.31
C ALA A 54 9.77 2.89 -7.04
N ALA A 55 9.48 4.18 -7.21
CA ALA A 55 8.12 4.70 -7.08
C ALA A 55 7.18 4.05 -8.09
N LEU A 56 7.59 3.94 -9.36
CA LEU A 56 6.80 3.29 -10.42
C LEU A 56 6.48 1.84 -10.04
N MET A 57 7.48 1.06 -9.65
CA MET A 57 7.31 -0.33 -9.23
C MET A 57 6.42 -0.44 -7.99
N MET A 58 6.56 0.49 -7.05
CA MET A 58 5.75 0.55 -5.85
C MET A 58 4.27 0.85 -6.17
N PHE A 59 3.98 1.79 -7.06
CA PHE A 59 2.62 2.05 -7.55
C PHE A 59 2.04 0.81 -8.26
N ALA A 60 2.84 0.09 -9.04
CA ALA A 60 2.43 -1.13 -9.73
C ALA A 60 2.08 -2.25 -8.73
N VAL A 61 2.99 -2.58 -7.82
CA VAL A 61 2.82 -3.60 -6.77
C VAL A 61 1.59 -3.27 -5.90
N TRP A 62 1.47 -2.02 -5.47
CA TRP A 62 0.31 -1.55 -4.71
C TRP A 62 -0.99 -1.78 -5.47
N TRP A 63 -1.02 -1.43 -6.76
CA TRP A 63 -2.22 -1.56 -7.59
C TRP A 63 -2.67 -3.00 -7.75
N VAL A 64 -1.72 -3.92 -7.95
CA VAL A 64 -2.02 -5.36 -8.02
C VAL A 64 -2.59 -5.86 -6.69
N TRP A 65 -1.99 -5.48 -5.57
CA TRP A 65 -2.44 -5.90 -4.25
C TRP A 65 -3.84 -5.38 -3.93
N ILE A 66 -4.05 -4.06 -4.03
CA ILE A 66 -5.30 -3.41 -3.63
C ILE A 66 -6.46 -3.89 -4.51
N PHE A 67 -6.28 -4.02 -5.83
CA PHE A 67 -7.34 -4.55 -6.69
C PHE A 67 -7.69 -6.01 -6.37
N THR A 68 -6.71 -6.80 -5.92
CA THR A 68 -7.00 -8.16 -5.45
C THR A 68 -7.79 -8.14 -4.15
N ALA A 69 -7.46 -7.25 -3.21
CA ALA A 69 -8.24 -7.04 -1.99
C ALA A 69 -9.68 -6.57 -2.28
N TRP A 70 -9.88 -5.71 -3.28
CA TRP A 70 -11.23 -5.36 -3.75
C TRP A 70 -11.94 -6.58 -4.32
N VAL A 71 -11.29 -7.38 -5.16
CA VAL A 71 -11.89 -8.59 -5.73
C VAL A 71 -12.30 -9.59 -4.65
N THR A 72 -11.47 -9.83 -3.63
CA THR A 72 -11.82 -10.74 -2.53
C THR A 72 -12.84 -10.14 -1.58
N ASN A 73 -13.05 -8.82 -1.55
CA ASN A 73 -14.20 -8.24 -0.86
C ASN A 73 -15.54 -8.74 -1.46
N TRP A 74 -15.61 -8.95 -2.78
CA TRP A 74 -16.81 -9.48 -3.45
C TRP A 74 -16.81 -11.01 -3.61
N LEU A 75 -15.65 -11.62 -3.84
CA LEU A 75 -15.50 -13.06 -4.08
C LEU A 75 -15.06 -13.78 -2.82
N ASP A 76 -15.71 -14.90 -2.52
CA ASP A 76 -15.45 -15.72 -1.33
C ASP A 76 -14.20 -16.62 -1.52
N PRO A 77 -13.08 -16.35 -0.83
CA PRO A 77 -11.85 -17.14 -0.92
C PRO A 77 -11.97 -18.57 -0.40
N GLU A 78 -13.05 -18.90 0.32
CA GLU A 78 -13.29 -20.27 0.76
C GLU A 78 -13.77 -21.17 -0.39
N ARG A 79 -14.28 -20.58 -1.48
CA ARG A 79 -14.70 -21.30 -2.67
C ARG A 79 -13.49 -21.72 -3.50
N MET A 80 -13.46 -23.00 -3.86
CA MET A 80 -12.34 -23.60 -4.61
C MET A 80 -11.88 -22.79 -5.83
N PRO A 81 -12.77 -22.27 -6.71
CA PRO A 81 -12.31 -21.48 -7.86
C PRO A 81 -11.59 -20.18 -7.47
N VAL A 82 -12.10 -19.46 -6.46
CA VAL A 82 -11.48 -18.21 -5.97
C VAL A 82 -10.17 -18.51 -5.24
N ARG A 83 -10.16 -19.59 -4.44
CA ARG A 83 -8.95 -20.11 -3.78
C ARG A 83 -7.85 -20.43 -4.78
N THR A 84 -8.18 -21.18 -5.83
CA THR A 84 -7.23 -21.53 -6.90
C THR A 84 -6.74 -20.28 -7.62
N MET A 85 -7.62 -19.33 -7.93
CA MET A 85 -7.21 -18.04 -8.50
C MET A 85 -6.18 -17.34 -7.60
N LEU A 86 -6.44 -17.22 -6.29
CA LEU A 86 -5.51 -16.58 -5.37
C LEU A 86 -4.15 -17.30 -5.32
N ILE A 87 -4.13 -18.63 -5.27
CA ILE A 87 -2.87 -19.41 -5.30
C ILE A 87 -2.08 -19.16 -6.59
N VAL A 88 -2.74 -19.09 -7.74
CA VAL A 88 -2.09 -18.75 -9.02
C VAL A 88 -1.55 -17.32 -8.98
N LEU A 89 -2.32 -16.36 -8.45
CA LEU A 89 -1.85 -14.99 -8.28
C LEU A 89 -0.68 -14.90 -7.29
N MET A 90 -0.60 -15.76 -6.27
CA MET A 90 0.55 -15.82 -5.37
C MET A 90 1.82 -16.23 -6.13
N LEU A 91 1.73 -17.28 -6.97
CA LEU A 91 2.87 -17.71 -7.78
C LEU A 91 3.33 -16.60 -8.74
N LEU A 92 2.38 -15.97 -9.44
CA LEU A 92 2.69 -14.84 -10.32
C LEU A 92 3.25 -13.64 -9.55
N GLY A 93 2.74 -13.38 -8.35
CA GLY A 93 3.24 -12.34 -7.46
C GLY A 93 4.67 -12.59 -7.02
N LEU A 94 5.06 -13.85 -6.75
CA LEU A 94 6.46 -14.20 -6.44
C LEU A 94 7.38 -13.94 -7.63
N VAL A 95 6.95 -14.32 -8.85
CA VAL A 95 7.68 -14.02 -10.09
C VAL A 95 7.83 -12.52 -10.31
N LEU A 96 6.75 -11.77 -10.08
CA LEU A 96 6.74 -10.31 -10.16
C LEU A 96 7.73 -9.72 -9.15
N SER A 97 7.64 -10.10 -7.87
CA SER A 97 8.53 -9.62 -6.80
C SER A 97 10.00 -9.92 -7.08
N ALA A 98 10.32 -11.15 -7.49
CA ALA A 98 11.69 -11.56 -7.81
C ALA A 98 12.27 -10.83 -9.03
N SER A 99 11.41 -10.26 -9.88
CA SER A 99 11.81 -9.48 -11.05
C SER A 99 12.08 -8.01 -10.73
N ILE A 100 11.62 -7.48 -9.59
CA ILE A 100 11.70 -6.04 -9.24
C ILE A 100 13.13 -5.47 -9.36
N PRO A 101 14.18 -6.10 -8.77
CA PRO A 101 15.53 -5.51 -8.79
C PRO A 101 16.10 -5.30 -10.20
N GLU A 102 15.69 -6.11 -11.17
CA GLU A 102 16.15 -6.04 -12.57
C GLU A 102 15.00 -5.74 -13.53
N ALA A 103 13.90 -5.15 -13.04
CA ALA A 103 12.73 -4.84 -13.84
C ALA A 103 13.03 -3.82 -14.95
N PHE A 104 13.98 -2.91 -14.71
CA PHE A 104 14.50 -1.97 -15.72
C PHE A 104 15.69 -2.53 -16.52
N GLY A 105 16.12 -3.77 -16.25
CA GLY A 105 17.14 -4.52 -16.98
C GLY A 105 16.59 -5.74 -17.72
N GLU A 106 17.21 -6.91 -17.57
CA GLU A 106 16.86 -8.12 -18.31
C GLU A 106 15.51 -8.74 -17.91
N LYS A 107 15.06 -8.50 -16.67
CA LYS A 107 13.80 -9.08 -16.14
C LYS A 107 12.55 -8.26 -16.49
N GLY A 108 12.68 -7.20 -17.29
CA GLY A 108 11.55 -6.37 -17.74
C GLY A 108 10.38 -7.14 -18.37
N PRO A 109 10.62 -8.06 -19.34
CA PRO A 109 9.55 -8.89 -19.92
C PRO A 109 8.88 -9.81 -18.88
N LEU A 110 9.65 -10.34 -17.94
CA LEU A 110 9.14 -11.23 -16.88
C LEU A 110 8.26 -10.47 -15.89
N PHE A 111 8.70 -9.29 -15.46
CA PHE A 111 7.90 -8.39 -14.62
C PHE A 111 6.59 -8.01 -15.32
N ALA A 112 6.67 -7.52 -16.57
CA ALA A 112 5.51 -7.06 -17.33
C ALA A 112 4.51 -8.20 -17.59
N SER A 113 4.99 -9.38 -17.98
CA SER A 113 4.12 -10.53 -18.24
C SER A 113 3.42 -11.01 -16.97
N ALA A 114 4.14 -11.15 -15.85
CA ALA A 114 3.54 -11.49 -14.56
C ALA A 114 2.49 -10.46 -14.13
N TYR A 115 2.82 -9.16 -14.23
CA TYR A 115 1.92 -8.05 -13.91
C TYR A 115 0.62 -8.11 -14.72
N VAL A 116 0.73 -8.22 -16.05
CA VAL A 116 -0.43 -8.24 -16.95
C VAL A 116 -1.28 -9.49 -16.75
N LEU A 117 -0.66 -10.65 -16.56
CA LEU A 117 -1.38 -11.89 -16.24
C LEU A 117 -2.16 -11.76 -14.93
N MET A 118 -1.57 -11.14 -13.91
CA MET A 118 -2.27 -10.89 -12.64
C MET A 118 -3.45 -9.93 -12.82
N GLN A 119 -3.23 -8.76 -13.43
CA GLN A 119 -4.26 -7.73 -13.55
C GLN A 119 -5.40 -8.17 -14.48
N VAL A 120 -5.07 -8.57 -15.71
CA VAL A 120 -6.07 -8.95 -16.73
C VAL A 120 -6.69 -10.30 -16.38
N GLY A 121 -5.89 -11.29 -15.96
CA GLY A 121 -6.37 -12.62 -15.61
C GLY A 121 -7.34 -12.58 -14.43
N ARG A 122 -7.00 -11.89 -13.34
CA ARG A 122 -7.90 -11.69 -12.19
C ARG A 122 -9.18 -10.97 -12.62
N SER A 123 -9.06 -9.88 -13.38
CA SER A 123 -10.24 -9.09 -13.79
C SER A 123 -11.17 -9.87 -14.74
N ALA A 124 -10.61 -10.67 -15.65
CA ALA A 124 -11.39 -11.55 -16.53
C ALA A 124 -12.08 -12.67 -15.75
N PHE A 125 -11.39 -13.28 -14.77
CA PHE A 125 -11.99 -14.25 -13.85
C PHE A 125 -13.15 -13.63 -13.08
N THR A 126 -12.96 -12.43 -12.51
CA THR A 126 -14.03 -11.74 -11.78
C THR A 126 -15.18 -11.35 -12.70
N THR A 127 -14.91 -10.94 -13.95
CA THR A 127 -15.95 -10.71 -14.95
C THR A 127 -16.83 -11.95 -15.15
N TYR A 128 -16.23 -13.14 -15.22
CA TYR A 128 -16.96 -14.39 -15.32
C TYR A 128 -17.77 -14.69 -14.05
N ALA A 129 -17.17 -14.52 -12.87
CA ALA A 129 -17.83 -14.75 -11.59
C ALA A 129 -19.05 -13.84 -11.38
N MET A 130 -18.96 -12.58 -11.83
CA MET A 130 -20.03 -11.58 -11.67
C MET A 130 -21.25 -11.80 -12.55
N ARG A 131 -21.22 -12.77 -13.48
CA ARG A 131 -22.42 -13.19 -14.23
C ARG A 131 -23.56 -13.62 -13.32
N ALA A 132 -23.23 -14.23 -12.18
CA ALA A 132 -24.20 -14.64 -11.16
C ALA A 132 -24.80 -13.45 -10.39
N ALA A 133 -24.09 -12.32 -10.30
CA ALA A 133 -24.55 -11.08 -9.64
C ALA A 133 -25.44 -10.22 -10.55
N GLY A 134 -25.45 -10.48 -11.86
CA GLY A 134 -26.29 -9.79 -12.83
C GLY A 134 -25.51 -8.99 -13.88
N ARG A 135 -26.25 -8.43 -14.84
CA ARG A 135 -25.69 -7.77 -16.03
C ARG A 135 -24.89 -6.51 -15.68
N SER A 136 -25.36 -5.68 -14.75
CA SER A 136 -24.66 -4.44 -14.37
C SER A 136 -23.26 -4.71 -13.82
N ALA A 137 -23.16 -5.60 -12.82
CA ALA A 137 -21.90 -6.02 -12.23
C ALA A 137 -20.95 -6.63 -13.27
N THR A 138 -21.47 -7.48 -14.17
CA THR A 138 -20.67 -8.08 -15.25
C THR A 138 -20.10 -7.00 -16.18
N ILE A 139 -20.93 -6.05 -16.63
CA ILE A 139 -20.49 -4.99 -17.54
C ILE A 139 -19.46 -4.08 -16.86
N ASN A 140 -19.63 -3.76 -15.57
CA ASN A 140 -18.64 -3.00 -14.81
C ASN A 140 -17.26 -3.69 -14.86
N PHE A 141 -17.20 -5.00 -14.63
CA PHE A 141 -15.94 -5.74 -14.72
C PHE A 141 -15.41 -5.91 -16.16
N VAL A 142 -16.27 -5.96 -17.18
CA VAL A 142 -15.83 -5.88 -18.59
C VAL A 142 -15.10 -4.56 -18.84
N ARG A 143 -15.64 -3.43 -18.35
CA ARG A 143 -14.99 -2.11 -18.49
C ARG A 143 -13.64 -2.07 -17.79
N ILE A 144 -13.57 -2.55 -16.54
CA ILE A 144 -12.32 -2.64 -15.78
C ILE A 144 -11.31 -3.50 -16.53
N THR A 145 -11.71 -4.69 -16.99
CA THR A 145 -10.85 -5.60 -17.76
C THR A 145 -10.35 -4.96 -19.04
N THR A 146 -11.19 -4.16 -19.71
CA THR A 146 -10.80 -3.43 -20.94
C THR A 146 -9.70 -2.41 -20.63
N TYR A 147 -9.87 -1.60 -19.58
CA TYR A 147 -8.83 -0.66 -19.14
C TYR A 147 -7.50 -1.37 -18.82
N LEU A 148 -7.57 -2.47 -18.05
CA LEU A 148 -6.38 -3.25 -17.69
C LEU A 148 -5.74 -3.93 -18.91
N ALA A 149 -6.51 -4.37 -19.89
CA ALA A 149 -5.99 -4.93 -21.13
C ALA A 149 -5.27 -3.86 -21.98
N VAL A 150 -5.85 -2.65 -22.09
CA VAL A 150 -5.21 -1.53 -22.78
C VAL A 150 -3.91 -1.11 -22.08
N ALA A 151 -3.94 -0.95 -20.76
CA ALA A 151 -2.71 -0.71 -19.97
C ALA A 151 -1.70 -1.86 -20.13
N GLY A 152 -2.18 -3.09 -20.21
CA GLY A 152 -1.36 -4.28 -20.40
C GLY A 152 -0.56 -4.26 -21.70
N VAL A 153 -1.09 -3.67 -22.78
CA VAL A 153 -0.32 -3.46 -24.02
C VAL A 153 0.92 -2.59 -23.76
N PHE A 154 0.78 -1.52 -22.98
CA PHE A 154 1.90 -0.66 -22.62
C PHE A 154 2.87 -1.33 -21.65
N TRP A 155 2.38 -2.12 -20.69
CA TRP A 155 3.26 -2.92 -19.82
C TRP A 155 4.13 -3.90 -20.62
N ILE A 156 3.51 -4.70 -21.49
CA ILE A 156 4.24 -5.66 -22.34
C ILE A 156 5.18 -4.93 -23.30
N SER A 157 4.72 -3.85 -23.95
CA SER A 157 5.57 -3.05 -24.84
C SER A 157 6.80 -2.53 -24.09
N GLY A 158 6.61 -1.95 -22.90
CA GLY A 158 7.72 -1.48 -22.07
C GLY A 158 8.66 -2.62 -21.64
N GLY A 159 8.11 -3.81 -21.35
CA GLY A 159 8.92 -4.99 -21.01
C GLY A 159 9.84 -5.42 -22.15
N LEU A 160 9.41 -5.27 -23.41
CA LEU A 160 10.20 -5.60 -24.60
C LEU A 160 11.14 -4.47 -25.05
N LEU A 161 10.94 -3.25 -24.55
CA LEU A 161 11.77 -2.09 -24.84
C LEU A 161 12.83 -1.89 -23.74
N GLU A 162 13.82 -1.05 -24.01
CA GLU A 162 14.94 -0.77 -23.09
C GLU A 162 14.84 0.65 -22.50
N HIS A 163 15.51 0.85 -21.35
CA HIS A 163 15.79 2.14 -20.71
C HIS A 163 14.57 3.10 -20.67
N GLU A 164 14.68 4.26 -21.32
CA GLU A 164 13.73 5.36 -21.24
C GLU A 164 12.38 5.00 -21.89
N ALA A 165 12.40 4.23 -22.98
CA ALA A 165 11.20 3.81 -23.68
C ALA A 165 10.35 2.87 -22.79
N ARG A 166 11.02 2.00 -22.01
CA ARG A 166 10.35 1.17 -20.99
C ARG A 166 9.67 2.03 -19.93
N LEU A 167 10.41 2.99 -19.37
CA LEU A 167 9.89 3.89 -18.34
C LEU A 167 8.65 4.66 -18.84
N ILE A 168 8.70 5.24 -20.04
CA ILE A 168 7.59 5.97 -20.64
C ILE A 168 6.37 5.06 -20.83
N CYS A 169 6.55 3.88 -21.41
CA CYS A 169 5.44 2.93 -21.59
C CYS A 169 4.80 2.54 -20.25
N TRP A 170 5.59 2.25 -19.24
CA TRP A 170 5.07 1.86 -17.93
C TRP A 170 4.40 3.01 -17.17
N VAL A 171 4.89 4.24 -17.31
CA VAL A 171 4.19 5.44 -16.81
C VAL A 171 2.83 5.60 -17.50
N ILE A 172 2.76 5.45 -18.83
CA ILE A 172 1.48 5.50 -19.56
C ILE A 172 0.53 4.41 -19.07
N ALA A 173 1.03 3.18 -18.87
CA ALA A 173 0.24 2.07 -18.35
C ALA A 173 -0.37 2.40 -16.97
N LEU A 174 0.45 2.88 -16.03
CA LEU A 174 -0.03 3.30 -14.70
C LEU A 174 -1.03 4.46 -14.79
N LEU A 175 -0.80 5.45 -15.64
CA LEU A 175 -1.75 6.56 -15.81
C LEU A 175 -3.11 6.05 -16.27
N ILE A 176 -3.16 5.13 -17.23
CA ILE A 176 -4.42 4.50 -17.68
C ILE A 176 -5.12 3.80 -16.51
N GLU A 177 -4.36 3.04 -15.71
CA GLU A 177 -4.89 2.28 -14.58
C GLU A 177 -5.43 3.17 -13.47
N TYR A 178 -4.68 4.21 -13.06
CA TYR A 178 -5.07 5.13 -11.99
C TYR A 178 -6.15 6.13 -12.42
N CYS A 179 -6.18 6.54 -13.70
CA CYS A 179 -7.25 7.38 -14.24
C CYS A 179 -8.55 6.60 -14.49
N GLY A 180 -8.49 5.29 -14.70
CA GLY A 180 -9.67 4.44 -14.94
C GLY A 180 -10.79 4.65 -13.91
N PRO A 181 -10.53 4.49 -12.60
CA PRO A 181 -11.49 4.78 -11.54
C PRO A 181 -12.03 6.21 -11.55
N ALA A 182 -11.18 7.22 -11.82
CA ALA A 182 -11.56 8.64 -11.85
C ALA A 182 -12.47 8.97 -13.03
N LEU A 183 -12.29 8.28 -14.16
CA LEU A 183 -13.13 8.36 -15.34
C LEU A 183 -14.35 7.42 -15.27
N ALA A 184 -14.61 6.82 -14.11
CA ALA A 184 -15.66 5.83 -13.88
C ALA A 184 -15.62 4.67 -14.91
N PHE A 185 -14.42 4.27 -15.32
CA PHE A 185 -14.16 3.24 -16.34
C PHE A 185 -15.00 3.43 -17.60
N ALA A 186 -15.09 4.67 -18.10
CA ALA A 186 -15.85 4.99 -19.31
C ALA A 186 -15.30 4.24 -20.54
N VAL A 187 -16.10 3.35 -21.12
CA VAL A 187 -15.74 2.67 -22.37
C VAL A 187 -16.73 3.06 -23.47
N PRO A 188 -16.24 3.54 -24.64
CA PRO A 188 -17.10 3.83 -25.79
C PRO A 188 -18.00 2.62 -26.12
N GLY A 189 -19.31 2.86 -26.27
CA GLY A 189 -20.31 1.82 -26.54
C GLY A 189 -20.81 1.03 -25.33
N LEU A 190 -20.06 0.98 -24.22
CA LEU A 190 -20.49 0.30 -22.98
C LEU A 190 -20.91 1.27 -21.87
N GLY A 191 -20.63 2.56 -21.98
CA GLY A 191 -21.00 3.57 -20.97
C GLY A 191 -20.04 3.66 -19.79
N LYS A 192 -20.50 4.24 -18.67
CA LYS A 192 -19.73 4.49 -17.44
C LYS A 192 -20.24 3.65 -16.27
N SER A 193 -19.36 3.32 -15.34
CA SER A 193 -19.70 2.63 -14.08
C SER A 193 -20.41 3.58 -13.11
N ARG A 194 -21.31 3.02 -12.30
CA ARG A 194 -22.08 3.78 -11.30
C ARG A 194 -21.54 3.49 -9.90
N THR A 195 -21.61 4.49 -9.01
CA THR A 195 -21.12 4.36 -7.63
C THR A 195 -21.86 3.28 -6.83
N GLU A 196 -23.15 3.06 -7.14
CA GLU A 196 -23.99 1.99 -6.57
C GLU A 196 -23.48 0.57 -6.90
N GLU A 197 -22.67 0.41 -7.94
CA GLU A 197 -22.09 -0.89 -8.32
C GLU A 197 -20.87 -1.25 -7.47
N TRP A 198 -20.47 -0.38 -6.55
CA TRP A 198 -19.30 -0.53 -5.67
C TRP A 198 -19.71 -0.68 -4.19
N ASP A 199 -20.71 -1.52 -3.94
CA ASP A 199 -21.07 -1.93 -2.60
C ASP A 199 -19.95 -2.80 -1.99
N VAL A 200 -19.37 -2.37 -0.88
CA VAL A 200 -18.21 -3.02 -0.25
C VAL A 200 -18.28 -3.00 1.27
N SER A 201 -17.71 -4.04 1.90
CA SER A 201 -17.56 -4.09 3.35
C SER A 201 -16.38 -3.21 3.75
N GLY A 202 -16.70 -2.06 4.36
CA GLY A 202 -15.71 -1.16 4.94
C GLY A 202 -14.86 -1.85 6.01
N ALA A 203 -15.47 -2.69 6.85
CA ALA A 203 -14.77 -3.50 7.84
C ALA A 203 -13.77 -4.48 7.23
N HIS A 204 -14.15 -5.22 6.19
CA HIS A 204 -13.25 -6.18 5.54
C HIS A 204 -12.04 -5.48 4.91
N MET A 205 -12.26 -4.39 4.17
CA MET A 205 -11.18 -3.62 3.55
C MET A 205 -10.26 -2.99 4.62
N ALA A 206 -10.83 -2.48 5.71
CA ALA A 206 -10.07 -1.94 6.83
C ALA A 206 -9.19 -3.02 7.47
N GLU A 207 -9.74 -4.22 7.71
CA GLU A 207 -9.02 -5.35 8.27
C GLU A 207 -7.88 -5.80 7.34
N ARG A 208 -8.13 -5.95 6.04
CA ARG A 208 -7.11 -6.28 5.02
C ARG A 208 -5.97 -5.28 5.00
N CYS A 209 -6.29 -3.98 4.95
CA CYS A 209 -5.27 -2.93 4.92
C CYS A 209 -4.46 -2.89 6.22
N ALA A 210 -5.12 -3.08 7.36
CA ALA A 210 -4.43 -3.12 8.64
C ALA A 210 -3.48 -4.32 8.74
N LEU A 211 -3.94 -5.51 8.35
CA LEU A 211 -3.12 -6.72 8.31
C LEU A 211 -1.97 -6.60 7.30
N PHE A 212 -2.16 -5.91 6.17
CA PHE A 212 -1.07 -5.66 5.25
C PHE A 212 -0.04 -4.69 5.85
N VAL A 213 -0.47 -3.62 6.53
CA VAL A 213 0.42 -2.67 7.19
C VAL A 213 1.21 -3.31 8.33
N ILE A 214 0.62 -4.19 9.15
CA ILE A 214 1.41 -4.88 10.21
C ILE A 214 2.48 -5.79 9.60
N ILE A 215 2.18 -6.47 8.49
CA ILE A 215 3.14 -7.30 7.77
C ILE A 215 4.28 -6.42 7.20
N CYS A 216 3.98 -5.27 6.60
CA CYS A 216 4.98 -4.33 6.09
C CYS A 216 5.88 -3.76 7.19
N LEU A 217 5.31 -3.42 8.35
CA LEU A 217 6.09 -2.99 9.52
C LEU A 217 6.97 -4.14 10.05
N GLY A 218 6.47 -5.38 10.00
CA GLY A 218 7.25 -6.57 10.31
C GLY A 218 8.48 -6.72 9.41
N GLU A 219 8.35 -6.47 8.11
CA GLU A 219 9.48 -6.49 7.18
C GLU A 219 10.53 -5.43 7.50
N ALA A 220 10.13 -4.21 7.88
CA ALA A 220 11.08 -3.19 8.32
C ALA A 220 11.89 -3.65 9.55
N ILE A 221 11.29 -4.43 10.46
CA ILE A 221 12.00 -5.06 11.59
C ILE A 221 12.95 -6.16 11.10
N LEU A 222 12.52 -7.02 10.17
CA LEU A 222 13.35 -8.10 9.62
C LEU A 222 14.58 -7.55 8.88
N VAL A 223 14.41 -6.51 8.07
CA VAL A 223 15.50 -5.80 7.40
C VAL A 223 16.48 -5.25 8.43
N SER A 224 15.99 -4.48 9.42
CA SER A 224 16.83 -3.92 10.48
C SER A 224 17.59 -5.00 11.25
N GLY A 225 16.93 -6.13 11.55
CA GLY A 225 17.52 -7.27 12.25
C GLY A 225 18.59 -8.00 11.43
N ARG A 226 18.36 -8.16 10.12
CA ARG A 226 19.34 -8.75 9.19
C ARG A 226 20.59 -7.88 9.13
N THR A 227 20.44 -6.57 8.86
CA THR A 227 21.57 -5.64 8.78
C THR A 227 22.35 -5.62 10.09
N PHE A 228 21.66 -5.57 11.24
CA PHE A 228 22.30 -5.62 12.56
C PHE A 228 23.08 -6.94 12.79
N SER A 229 22.55 -8.08 12.33
CA SER A 229 23.20 -9.39 12.53
C SER A 229 24.45 -9.59 11.68
N GLU A 230 24.58 -8.85 10.57
CA GLU A 230 25.70 -8.93 9.64
C GLU A 230 26.85 -7.98 10.01
N MET A 231 26.59 -6.95 10.81
CA MET A 231 27.60 -5.98 11.23
C MET A 231 28.31 -6.34 12.53
N GLU A 232 29.53 -5.82 12.68
CA GLU A 232 30.26 -5.88 13.95
C GLU A 232 29.50 -5.11 15.05
N PHE A 233 29.44 -5.72 16.23
CA PHE A 233 28.77 -5.11 17.37
C PHE A 233 29.55 -3.89 17.87
N SER A 234 28.89 -2.74 17.89
CA SER A 234 29.39 -1.49 18.46
C SER A 234 28.26 -0.76 19.18
N THR A 235 28.61 0.23 20.00
CA THR A 235 27.62 1.10 20.64
C THR A 235 26.77 1.85 19.61
N MET A 236 27.35 2.22 18.46
CA MET A 236 26.64 2.91 17.39
C MET A 236 25.68 1.99 16.64
N THR A 237 26.09 0.76 16.29
CA THR A 237 25.19 -0.20 15.64
C THR A 237 24.01 -0.57 16.56
N GLY A 238 24.25 -0.71 17.87
CA GLY A 238 23.17 -0.87 18.85
C GLY A 238 22.23 0.35 18.93
N ALA A 239 22.76 1.57 18.87
CA ALA A 239 21.96 2.80 18.87
C ALA A 239 21.10 2.94 17.60
N VAL A 240 21.67 2.70 16.42
CA VAL A 240 20.93 2.74 15.14
C VAL A 240 19.82 1.70 15.11
N PHE A 241 20.10 0.47 15.56
CA PHE A 241 19.08 -0.58 15.67
C PHE A 241 17.91 -0.14 16.56
N LEU A 242 18.20 0.47 17.71
CA LEU A 242 17.18 0.99 18.62
C LEU A 242 16.39 2.15 17.99
N ILE A 243 17.04 3.07 17.27
CA ILE A 243 16.38 4.17 16.56
C ILE A 243 15.41 3.62 15.51
N GLY A 244 15.85 2.67 14.69
CA GLY A 244 15.03 2.02 13.67
C GLY A 244 13.82 1.30 14.27
N PHE A 245 14.04 0.51 15.33
CA PHE A 245 12.98 -0.18 16.06
C PHE A 245 11.95 0.79 16.67
N ILE A 246 12.41 1.84 17.36
CA ILE A 246 11.54 2.86 17.95
C ILE A 246 10.73 3.58 16.86
N GLY A 247 11.35 3.91 15.73
CA GLY A 247 10.67 4.49 14.57
C GLY A 247 9.54 3.60 14.05
N THR A 248 9.81 2.30 13.87
CA THR A 248 8.80 1.33 13.44
C THR A 248 7.67 1.16 14.47
N VAL A 249 7.99 1.15 15.76
CA VAL A 249 6.98 1.12 16.84
C VAL A 249 6.13 2.40 16.87
N ALA A 250 6.74 3.56 16.61
CA ALA A 250 6.00 4.82 16.53
C ALA A 250 5.05 4.85 15.32
N MET A 251 5.50 4.36 14.15
CA MET A 251 4.64 4.15 12.98
C MET A 251 3.48 3.20 13.29
N TRP A 252 3.77 2.06 13.93
CA TRP A 252 2.76 1.13 14.39
C TRP A 252 1.74 1.80 15.30
N TRP A 253 2.18 2.56 16.31
CA TRP A 253 1.30 3.27 17.23
C TRP A 253 0.39 4.25 16.46
N LEU A 254 0.96 5.11 15.62
CA LEU A 254 0.22 6.11 14.84
C LEU A 254 -0.88 5.51 13.96
N TYR A 255 -0.61 4.35 13.36
CA TYR A 255 -1.55 3.66 12.47
C TYR A 255 -2.60 2.84 13.26
N PHE A 256 -2.16 2.04 14.24
CA PHE A 256 -3.04 1.05 14.88
C PHE A 256 -3.90 1.58 16.03
N ARG A 257 -3.42 2.58 16.76
CA ARG A 257 -4.12 3.07 17.95
C ARG A 257 -5.44 3.75 17.61
N PHE A 258 -5.52 4.39 16.44
CA PHE A 258 -6.73 5.05 15.97
C PHE A 258 -6.85 4.92 14.45
N GLY A 259 -7.72 4.03 13.98
CA GLY A 259 -7.98 3.98 12.54
C GLY A 259 -9.04 2.98 12.12
N HIS A 260 -8.87 1.70 12.41
CA HIS A 260 -9.57 0.68 11.62
C HIS A 260 -11.04 0.54 11.99
N GLY A 261 -11.37 0.34 13.28
CA GLY A 261 -12.77 0.15 13.70
C GLY A 261 -13.65 1.39 13.49
N ARG A 262 -13.12 2.59 13.77
CA ARG A 262 -13.87 3.85 13.55
C ARG A 262 -14.00 4.20 12.06
N ALA A 263 -12.96 3.95 11.25
CA ALA A 263 -13.05 4.14 9.80
C ALA A 263 -14.03 3.16 9.17
N ALA A 264 -13.97 1.87 9.55
CA ALA A 264 -14.90 0.85 9.10
C ALA A 264 -16.35 1.24 9.40
N HIS A 265 -16.64 1.58 10.66
CA HIS A 265 -17.98 2.01 11.06
C HIS A 265 -18.44 3.25 10.28
N ARG A 266 -17.59 4.26 10.07
CA ARG A 266 -17.97 5.44 9.29
C ARG A 266 -18.20 5.15 7.82
N ILE A 267 -17.42 4.26 7.21
CA ILE A 267 -17.58 3.87 5.81
C ILE A 267 -18.88 3.11 5.62
N GLU A 268 -19.23 2.21 6.53
CA GLU A 268 -20.48 1.44 6.49
C GLU A 268 -21.73 2.32 6.63
N HIS A 269 -21.62 3.48 7.29
CA HIS A 269 -22.72 4.42 7.49
C HIS A 269 -22.65 5.67 6.60
N ALA A 270 -21.75 5.71 5.62
CA ALA A 270 -21.64 6.83 4.68
C ALA A 270 -22.66 6.71 3.54
N ASP A 271 -23.09 7.85 2.97
CA ASP A 271 -23.96 7.85 1.78
C ASP A 271 -23.29 7.24 0.54
N THR A 272 -21.95 7.23 0.51
CA THR A 272 -21.15 6.69 -0.60
C THR A 272 -20.00 5.79 -0.11
N PRO A 273 -20.29 4.61 0.48
CA PRO A 273 -19.30 3.75 1.12
C PRO A 273 -18.12 3.39 0.22
N GLY A 274 -18.38 2.99 -1.04
CA GLY A 274 -17.33 2.62 -2.00
C GLY A 274 -16.39 3.76 -2.39
N SER A 275 -16.89 5.00 -2.46
CA SER A 275 -16.06 6.18 -2.76
C SER A 275 -15.14 6.52 -1.58
N LEU A 276 -15.71 6.55 -0.36
CA LEU A 276 -14.96 6.83 0.85
C LEU A 276 -13.93 5.72 1.13
N ALA A 277 -14.31 4.45 0.96
CA ALA A 277 -13.41 3.31 1.08
C ALA A 277 -12.24 3.41 0.09
N ARG A 278 -12.47 3.86 -1.15
CA ARG A 278 -11.39 4.05 -2.12
C ARG A 278 -10.44 5.18 -1.71
N GLN A 279 -10.97 6.34 -1.33
CA GLN A 279 -10.13 7.44 -0.89
C GLN A 279 -9.28 7.04 0.33
N ALA A 280 -9.91 6.40 1.31
CA ALA A 280 -9.26 6.01 2.55
C ALA A 280 -8.30 4.82 2.35
N PHE A 281 -8.75 3.70 1.78
CA PHE A 281 -7.99 2.44 1.73
C PHE A 281 -7.19 2.23 0.46
N THR A 282 -7.56 2.85 -0.67
CA THR A 282 -6.80 2.70 -1.93
C THR A 282 -5.78 3.81 -2.13
N TYR A 283 -6.14 5.08 -1.87
CA TYR A 283 -5.24 6.19 -2.18
C TYR A 283 -4.45 6.70 -0.98
N ALA A 284 -5.09 6.93 0.18
CA ALA A 284 -4.38 7.43 1.35
C ALA A 284 -3.35 6.44 1.93
N HIS A 285 -3.46 5.14 1.61
CA HIS A 285 -2.50 4.11 2.03
C HIS A 285 -1.21 4.08 1.18
N ILE A 286 -1.21 4.66 -0.02
CA ILE A 286 0.00 4.74 -0.86
C ILE A 286 1.13 5.46 -0.12
N PRO A 287 0.97 6.70 0.36
CA PRO A 287 2.01 7.37 1.14
C PRO A 287 2.35 6.67 2.47
N ILE A 288 1.41 5.93 3.08
CA ILE A 288 1.70 5.11 4.27
C ILE A 288 2.72 4.03 3.92
N LEU A 289 2.46 3.27 2.85
CA LEU A 289 3.36 2.22 2.39
C LEU A 289 4.71 2.78 1.93
N ALA A 290 4.71 3.92 1.23
CA ALA A 290 5.93 4.61 0.81
C ALA A 290 6.77 5.01 2.02
N GLY A 291 6.11 5.52 3.06
CA GLY A 291 6.77 5.86 4.31
C GLY A 291 7.46 4.67 4.97
N ILE A 292 6.83 3.49 4.96
CA ILE A 292 7.43 2.26 5.51
C ILE A 292 8.64 1.81 4.69
N ILE A 293 8.55 1.80 3.35
CA ILE A 293 9.66 1.44 2.45
C ILE A 293 10.85 2.38 2.67
N VAL A 294 10.60 3.69 2.60
CA VAL A 294 11.65 4.71 2.74
C VAL A 294 12.23 4.70 4.16
N HIS A 295 11.44 4.37 5.18
CA HIS A 295 11.94 4.15 6.55
C HIS A 295 12.88 2.95 6.64
N ALA A 296 12.56 1.82 5.99
CA ALA A 296 13.47 0.67 5.96
C ALA A 296 14.82 1.05 5.31
N VAL A 297 14.77 1.73 4.16
CA VAL A 297 15.96 2.27 3.47
C VAL A 297 16.73 3.25 4.36
N ALA A 298 16.05 4.12 5.10
CA ALA A 298 16.68 5.05 6.02
C ALA A 298 17.44 4.35 7.15
N VAL A 299 16.93 3.22 7.65
CA VAL A 299 17.62 2.44 8.68
C VAL A 299 18.90 1.81 8.14
N GLU A 300 18.86 1.25 6.93
CA GLU A 300 20.07 0.75 6.26
C GLU A 300 21.11 1.86 6.05
N PHE A 301 20.69 3.05 5.59
CA PHE A 301 21.60 4.21 5.48
C PHE A 301 22.20 4.63 6.81
N MET A 302 21.43 4.61 7.90
CA MET A 302 21.95 4.92 9.23
C MET A 302 22.99 3.90 9.70
N PHE A 303 22.88 2.64 9.26
CA PHE A 303 23.85 1.61 9.60
C PHE A 303 25.17 1.76 8.84
N GLU A 304 25.11 2.03 7.54
CA GLU A 304 26.32 2.19 6.70
C GLU A 304 27.04 3.52 6.93
N HIS A 305 26.28 4.61 7.13
CA HIS A 305 26.80 5.98 7.15
C HIS A 305 26.40 6.79 8.41
N PRO A 306 26.49 6.23 9.64
CA PRO A 306 25.91 6.86 10.84
C PRO A 306 26.46 8.27 11.10
N HIS A 307 27.76 8.46 10.90
CA HIS A 307 28.48 9.70 11.24
C HIS A 307 28.58 10.72 10.11
N GLU A 308 28.13 10.37 8.90
CA GLU A 308 28.14 11.29 7.79
C GLU A 308 27.14 12.43 8.02
N THR A 309 27.47 13.61 7.52
CA THR A 309 26.53 14.74 7.54
C THR A 309 25.62 14.64 6.33
N GLY A 310 24.34 14.93 6.51
CA GLY A 310 23.37 14.71 5.44
C GLY A 310 23.39 15.82 4.39
N ASN A 311 23.13 15.42 3.14
CA ASN A 311 22.70 16.34 2.09
C ASN A 311 21.16 16.25 1.94
N LEU A 312 20.61 16.98 0.97
CA LEU A 312 19.17 16.96 0.72
C LEU A 312 18.63 15.56 0.37
N ALA A 313 19.44 14.73 -0.31
CA ALA A 313 19.04 13.36 -0.63
C ALA A 313 18.91 12.54 0.66
N ILE A 314 19.97 12.49 1.48
CA ILE A 314 19.97 11.76 2.77
C ILE A 314 18.80 12.23 3.66
N ALA A 315 18.56 13.54 3.72
CA ALA A 315 17.42 14.10 4.46
C ALA A 315 16.08 13.61 3.91
N ALA A 316 15.92 13.54 2.59
CA ALA A 316 14.73 13.02 1.94
C ALA A 316 14.51 11.53 2.24
N SER A 317 15.55 10.73 2.46
CA SER A 317 15.37 9.35 2.92
C SER A 317 15.05 9.26 4.41
N VAL A 318 15.89 9.83 5.26
CA VAL A 318 15.76 9.65 6.72
C VAL A 318 14.53 10.34 7.28
N LEU A 319 14.24 11.57 6.84
CA LEU A 319 13.06 12.31 7.29
C LEU A 319 11.85 12.03 6.41
N GLY A 320 12.05 11.75 5.11
CA GLY A 320 10.94 11.57 4.17
C GLY A 320 10.13 10.30 4.41
N GLY A 321 10.72 9.21 4.92
CA GLY A 321 9.97 8.01 5.31
C GLY A 321 8.92 8.34 6.39
N SER A 322 9.34 9.03 7.44
CA SER A 322 8.43 9.54 8.47
C SER A 322 7.43 10.56 7.93
N GLY A 323 7.86 11.45 7.03
CA GLY A 323 7.01 12.47 6.41
C GLY A 323 5.89 11.87 5.55
N LEU A 324 6.23 10.93 4.66
CA LEU A 324 5.28 10.20 3.82
C LEU A 324 4.28 9.41 4.67
N PHE A 325 4.75 8.75 5.73
CA PHE A 325 3.89 8.02 6.65
C PHE A 325 2.87 8.96 7.33
N LEU A 326 3.30 10.13 7.78
CA LEU A 326 2.42 11.15 8.36
C LEU A 326 1.46 11.74 7.34
N ILE A 327 1.88 11.99 6.09
CA ILE A 327 1.02 12.48 5.00
C ILE A 327 -0.11 11.49 4.74
N GLY A 328 0.20 10.20 4.67
CA GLY A 328 -0.80 9.16 4.47
C GLY A 328 -1.79 9.05 5.62
N ASN A 329 -1.29 9.09 6.86
CA ASN A 329 -2.17 9.10 8.03
C ASN A 329 -3.01 10.39 8.12
N LEU A 330 -2.46 11.55 7.77
CA LEU A 330 -3.18 12.82 7.69
C LEU A 330 -4.33 12.72 6.69
N TRP A 331 -4.08 12.19 5.49
CA TRP A 331 -5.10 12.00 4.47
C TRP A 331 -6.15 10.98 4.91
N PHE A 332 -5.73 9.79 5.37
CA PHE A 332 -6.63 8.73 5.81
C PHE A 332 -7.57 9.21 6.94
N LYS A 333 -7.01 9.84 7.97
CA LYS A 333 -7.77 10.35 9.11
C LYS A 333 -8.59 11.58 8.72
N GLY A 334 -8.11 12.43 7.82
CA GLY A 334 -8.86 13.55 7.28
C GLY A 334 -10.11 13.11 6.52
N ALA A 335 -9.95 12.16 5.59
CA ALA A 335 -11.04 11.61 4.78
C ALA A 335 -12.09 10.91 5.64
N THR A 336 -11.68 10.14 6.64
CA THR A 336 -12.61 9.38 7.49
C THR A 336 -13.21 10.21 8.61
N SER A 337 -12.46 11.13 9.23
CA SER A 337 -12.95 11.94 10.36
C SER A 337 -13.66 13.24 9.93
N GLY A 338 -13.44 13.71 8.70
CA GLY A 338 -13.90 15.01 8.20
C GLY A 338 -13.10 16.20 8.73
N ARG A 339 -12.05 15.95 9.54
CA ARG A 339 -11.17 16.98 10.10
C ARG A 339 -9.71 16.56 9.96
N LEU A 340 -8.83 17.48 9.59
CA LEU A 340 -7.41 17.21 9.49
C LEU A 340 -6.78 17.16 10.90
N PRO A 341 -6.12 16.06 11.29
CA PRO A 341 -5.40 16.02 12.57
C PRO A 341 -4.21 16.98 12.56
N LEU A 342 -4.33 18.07 13.32
CA LEU A 342 -3.28 19.11 13.43
C LEU A 342 -1.94 18.55 13.91
N SER A 343 -1.95 17.49 14.71
CA SER A 343 -0.72 16.82 15.16
C SER A 343 0.11 16.32 13.98
N HIS A 344 -0.52 15.71 12.98
CA HIS A 344 0.19 15.16 11.82
C HIS A 344 0.70 16.29 10.93
N LEU A 345 -0.10 17.35 10.72
CA LEU A 345 0.32 18.51 9.96
C LEU A 345 1.54 19.19 10.60
N ALA A 346 1.53 19.38 11.92
CA ALA A 346 2.67 19.94 12.64
C ALA A 346 3.90 19.05 12.54
N GLY A 347 3.75 17.73 12.66
CA GLY A 347 4.85 16.78 12.47
C GLY A 347 5.47 16.86 11.08
N ILE A 348 4.65 16.93 10.03
CA ILE A 348 5.12 17.11 8.65
C ILE A 348 5.90 18.42 8.50
N VAL A 349 5.38 19.52 9.03
CA VAL A 349 6.07 20.82 8.99
C VAL A 349 7.41 20.77 9.74
N ILE A 350 7.46 20.14 10.92
CA ILE A 350 8.70 19.97 11.68
C ILE A 350 9.72 19.16 10.86
N LEU A 351 9.32 18.04 10.23
CA LEU A 351 10.23 17.24 9.41
C LEU A 351 10.75 18.02 8.20
N LEU A 352 9.88 18.78 7.53
CA LEU A 352 10.26 19.64 6.39
C LEU A 352 11.24 20.74 6.80
N LEU A 353 10.99 21.41 7.93
CA LEU A 353 11.91 22.41 8.47
C LEU A 353 13.24 21.79 8.92
N SER A 354 13.20 20.57 9.44
CA SER A 354 14.40 19.84 9.86
C SER A 354 15.30 19.45 8.69
N ALA A 355 14.75 19.30 7.48
CA ALA A 355 15.55 19.01 6.28
C ALA A 355 16.55 20.13 5.96
N PHE A 356 16.28 21.39 6.33
CA PHE A 356 17.23 22.49 6.18
C PHE A 356 18.43 22.41 7.14
N LEU A 357 18.30 21.65 8.23
CA LEU A 357 19.39 21.40 9.18
C LEU A 357 20.25 20.20 8.78
N ALA A 358 19.89 19.49 7.70
CA ALA A 358 20.55 18.26 7.28
C ALA A 358 22.09 18.40 7.10
N PRO A 359 22.62 19.48 6.48
CA PRO A 359 24.06 19.67 6.33
C PRO A 359 24.84 19.76 7.66
N PHE A 360 24.14 20.04 8.76
CA PHE A 360 24.72 20.23 10.09
C PHE A 360 24.43 19.07 11.04
N MET A 361 23.72 18.04 10.59
CA MET A 361 23.30 16.91 11.40
C MET A 361 23.86 15.61 10.85
N GLN A 362 24.31 14.74 11.75
CA GLN A 362 24.71 13.38 11.39
C GLN A 362 23.48 12.52 11.08
N VAL A 363 23.64 11.51 10.22
CA VAL A 363 22.53 10.65 9.76
C VAL A 363 21.77 10.02 10.94
N TYR A 364 22.49 9.46 11.93
CA TYR A 364 21.82 8.87 13.11
C TYR A 364 21.01 9.90 13.90
N ALA A 365 21.48 11.16 13.99
CA ALA A 365 20.81 12.23 14.70
C ALA A 365 19.52 12.65 13.99
N MET A 366 19.50 12.63 12.65
CA MET A 366 18.27 12.79 11.87
C MET A 366 17.29 11.65 12.13
N GLY A 367 17.76 10.42 12.26
CA GLY A 367 16.94 9.27 12.63
C GLY A 367 16.29 9.44 14.00
N ILE A 368 17.05 9.89 14.99
CA ILE A 368 16.52 10.22 16.33
C ILE A 368 15.42 11.28 16.20
N LEU A 369 15.68 12.36 15.45
CA LEU A 369 14.71 13.43 15.26
C LEU A 369 13.43 12.92 14.59
N ALA A 370 13.54 12.11 13.54
CA ALA A 370 12.40 11.51 12.85
C ALA A 370 11.56 10.65 13.81
N ALA A 371 12.19 9.76 14.58
CA ALA A 371 11.52 8.92 15.57
C ALA A 371 10.85 9.77 16.67
N LEU A 372 11.52 10.80 17.18
CA LEU A 372 10.96 11.71 18.18
C LEU A 372 9.74 12.46 17.65
N VAL A 373 9.79 12.95 16.41
CA VAL A 373 8.62 13.61 15.78
C VAL A 373 7.44 12.64 15.72
N LEU A 374 7.64 11.40 15.24
CA LEU A 374 6.57 10.41 15.20
C LEU A 374 5.97 10.15 16.59
N ILE A 375 6.80 10.00 17.62
CA ILE A 375 6.36 9.80 19.01
C ILE A 375 5.55 11.01 19.52
N VAL A 376 6.04 12.24 19.29
CA VAL A 376 5.35 13.47 19.71
C VAL A 376 3.99 13.59 19.02
N VAL A 377 3.92 13.30 17.72
CA VAL A 377 2.66 13.28 16.97
C VAL A 377 1.70 12.24 17.54
N ALA A 378 2.19 11.03 17.83
CA ALA A 378 1.38 9.94 18.39
C ALA A 378 0.83 10.30 19.78
N ALA A 379 1.68 10.86 20.64
CA ALA A 379 1.31 11.29 21.98
C ALA A 379 0.32 12.47 21.96
N TRP A 380 0.53 13.44 21.07
CA TRP A 380 -0.40 14.56 20.89
C TRP A 380 -1.76 14.06 20.39
N GLU A 381 -1.80 13.22 19.36
CA GLU A 381 -3.04 12.63 18.88
C GLU A 381 -3.77 11.88 20.02
N TYR A 382 -3.07 11.03 20.76
CA TYR A 382 -3.63 10.30 21.89
C TYR A 382 -4.26 11.24 22.93
N LYS A 383 -3.55 12.30 23.30
CA LYS A 383 -4.04 13.30 24.26
C LYS A 383 -5.23 14.10 23.72
N SER A 384 -5.24 14.41 22.42
CA SER A 384 -6.34 15.16 21.79
C SER A 384 -7.63 14.33 21.75
N LEU A 385 -7.51 13.03 21.48
CA LEU A 385 -8.66 12.14 21.35
C LEU A 385 -9.22 11.69 22.71
N THR A 386 -8.38 11.64 23.75
CA THR A 386 -8.82 11.34 25.13
C THR A 386 -9.44 12.54 25.86
N ARG A 387 -9.18 13.78 25.41
CA ARG A 387 -9.71 15.01 26.01
C ARG A 387 -10.96 15.58 25.33
N GLY A 388 -11.39 15.03 24.19
CA GLY A 388 -12.59 15.47 23.49
C GLY A 388 -13.88 15.02 24.20
N PRO A 389 -14.94 15.84 24.26
CA PRO A 389 -16.22 15.41 24.80
C PRO A 389 -16.93 14.46 23.82
N ALA A 390 -16.62 13.16 23.90
CA ALA A 390 -17.48 12.02 23.52
C ALA A 390 -16.74 10.69 23.75
N ALA A 391 -16.55 10.34 25.03
CA ALA A 391 -16.73 8.95 25.48
C ALA A 391 -18.20 8.78 25.88
N ALA A 392 -19.10 9.12 24.95
CA ALA A 392 -20.52 8.84 25.05
C ALA A 392 -20.88 8.07 23.78
N THR A 393 -21.38 6.85 23.98
CA THR A 393 -21.86 5.88 23.00
C THR A 393 -20.79 5.18 22.15
N LEU A 394 -20.42 3.96 22.56
CA LEU A 394 -20.81 2.70 21.89
C LEU A 394 -20.18 1.54 22.68
N HIS A 395 -20.99 0.97 23.58
CA HIS A 395 -20.85 -0.40 24.07
C HIS A 395 -21.37 -1.36 22.99
#